data_AF-A0A0F8ZTR8-F1
#
_entry.id   AF-A0A0F8ZTR8-F1
#
_cell.length_a   1.000
_cell.length_b   1.000
_cell.length_c   1.000
_cell.angle_alpha   90.00
_cell.angle_beta   90.00
_cell.angle_gamma   90.00
#
_symmetry.space_group_name_H-M   'P 1'
#
loop_
_entity.id
_entity.type
_entity.pdbx_description
1 polymer ?
#
loop_
_entity_poly.entity_id
_entity_poly.type
_entity_poly.pdbx_seq_one_letter_code
_entity_poly.pdbx_strand_id
1 'polypeptide(L)'
;MARKNQRFEVDTEGYAQTVRRRGVSFVPLELLSNSWDTDATEVLVRIEPVPNSPSVELRVIDNHPEGFEDLRDTYTLYKYTKKRKDPNVRGRFNIGEKEVLCLCSEAKITSTKGAVVFTKDGGRRNTREHTKAGTEFWGIIKMTREEMAETLKVLRSVIPPEGVVTLINGEELHLPYKLLASFEVTLPTELEDEEGNLRPTRRKTVVNVYDPGANNPEPTIYEMGIPVCTLPGDKWHIDVQQKVPLPRDRDSVTQAYLTKLRVAVVNYMHSLLTEEDSGEAWVREATGNKDIDENAFNDDSGEYGLSKVARGFIAGLLKHAGEITAVTNQWINSYKRLVGGFEAPVY
;
A
#
# COMPACT_ATOMS: atom_id res chain seq x y z
N MET A 1 -42.07 15.72 -4.33
CA MET A 1 -40.99 16.58 -4.85
C MET A 1 -40.59 16.06 -6.21
N ALA A 2 -40.66 16.89 -7.27
CA ALA A 2 -40.10 16.50 -8.57
C ALA A 2 -38.62 16.14 -8.38
N ARG A 3 -38.18 14.98 -8.89
CA ARG A 3 -36.76 14.63 -8.92
C ARG A 3 -36.05 15.75 -9.69
N LYS A 4 -35.25 16.57 -9.01
CA LYS A 4 -34.32 17.48 -9.69
C LYS A 4 -33.42 16.63 -10.57
N ASN A 5 -33.32 16.98 -11.85
CA ASN A 5 -32.35 16.34 -12.75
C ASN A 5 -30.95 16.49 -12.14
N GLN A 6 -30.14 15.44 -12.22
CA GLN A 6 -28.75 15.54 -11.77
C GLN A 6 -27.97 16.50 -12.67
N ARG A 7 -26.97 17.17 -12.11
CA ARG A 7 -26.12 18.11 -12.86
C ARG A 7 -25.17 17.40 -13.84
N PHE A 8 -24.87 16.13 -13.57
CA PHE A 8 -23.99 15.27 -14.36
C PHE A 8 -24.47 13.82 -14.24
N GLU A 9 -24.13 13.01 -15.24
CA GLU A 9 -24.35 11.57 -15.28
C GLU A 9 -23.00 10.87 -15.48
N VAL A 10 -22.90 9.59 -15.12
CA VAL A 10 -21.68 8.81 -15.27
C VAL A 10 -21.89 7.77 -16.36
N ASP A 11 -21.08 7.85 -17.41
CA ASP A 11 -20.98 6.78 -18.39
C ASP A 11 -20.23 5.59 -17.78
N THR A 12 -20.92 4.46 -17.63
CA THR A 12 -20.37 3.27 -17.00
C THR A 12 -19.32 2.60 -17.88
N GLU A 13 -19.46 2.66 -19.21
CA GLU A 13 -18.51 2.04 -20.13
C GLU A 13 -17.18 2.82 -20.16
N GLY A 14 -17.25 4.15 -20.34
CA GLY A 14 -16.07 5.01 -20.24
C GLY A 14 -15.38 4.94 -18.87
N TYR A 15 -16.17 4.78 -17.80
CA TYR A 15 -15.60 4.56 -16.48
C TYR A 15 -14.86 3.22 -16.37
N ALA A 16 -15.46 2.13 -16.86
CA ALA A 16 -14.82 0.81 -16.90
C ALA A 16 -13.52 0.80 -17.72
N GLN A 17 -13.48 1.52 -18.84
CA GLN A 17 -12.27 1.68 -19.65
C GLN A 17 -11.14 2.39 -18.89
N THR A 18 -11.48 3.38 -18.05
CA THR A 18 -10.51 4.08 -17.21
C THR A 18 -9.97 3.15 -16.14
N VAL A 19 -10.86 2.39 -15.46
CA VAL A 19 -10.47 1.43 -14.43
C VAL A 19 -9.60 0.31 -14.99
N ARG A 20 -9.92 -0.24 -16.18
CA ARG A 20 -9.11 -1.29 -16.81
C ARG A 20 -7.66 -0.91 -17.10
N ARG A 21 -7.33 0.38 -17.20
CA ARG A 21 -5.93 0.82 -17.38
C ARG A 21 -5.03 0.46 -16.19
N ARG A 22 -5.62 0.35 -14.98
CA ARG A 22 -4.95 -0.12 -13.76
C ARG A 22 -4.72 -1.64 -13.75
N GLY A 23 -5.31 -2.37 -14.71
CA GLY A 23 -5.42 -3.82 -14.67
C GLY A 23 -6.66 -4.29 -13.88
N VAL A 24 -6.85 -5.60 -13.77
CA VAL A 24 -8.00 -6.19 -13.06
C VAL A 24 -7.60 -6.93 -11.78
N SER A 25 -6.31 -7.07 -11.52
CA SER A 25 -5.76 -7.81 -10.39
C SER A 25 -6.05 -7.17 -9.02
N PHE A 26 -6.35 -5.87 -9.00
CA PHE A 26 -6.73 -5.13 -7.79
C PHE A 26 -8.20 -5.35 -7.37
N VAL A 27 -9.06 -5.84 -8.27
CA VAL A 27 -10.52 -5.84 -8.12
C VAL A 27 -10.97 -6.54 -6.84
N PRO A 28 -10.49 -7.77 -6.52
CA PRO A 28 -10.90 -8.42 -5.28
C PRO A 28 -10.40 -7.71 -4.02
N LEU A 29 -9.28 -6.97 -4.11
CA LEU A 29 -8.70 -6.24 -2.98
C LEU A 29 -9.57 -5.09 -2.51
N GLU A 30 -10.30 -4.42 -3.41
CA GLU A 30 -11.22 -3.34 -3.02
C GLU A 30 -12.40 -3.87 -2.18
N LEU A 31 -12.94 -5.02 -2.57
CA LEU A 31 -14.01 -5.70 -1.83
C LEU A 31 -13.50 -6.31 -0.52
N LEU A 32 -12.32 -6.93 -0.55
CA LEU A 32 -11.66 -7.48 0.64
C LEU A 32 -11.36 -6.38 1.66
N SER A 33 -10.79 -5.25 1.21
CA SER A 33 -10.52 -4.09 2.05
C SER A 33 -11.79 -3.57 2.72
N ASN A 34 -12.89 -3.50 1.98
CA ASN A 34 -14.18 -3.09 2.54
C ASN A 34 -14.66 -4.05 3.63
N SER A 35 -14.43 -5.35 3.48
CA SER A 35 -14.79 -6.38 4.45
C SER A 35 -13.92 -6.29 5.71
N TRP A 36 -12.60 -6.13 5.54
CA TRP A 36 -11.63 -5.96 6.64
C TRP A 36 -11.71 -4.63 7.38
N ASP A 37 -12.44 -3.65 6.85
CA ASP A 37 -12.74 -2.38 7.52
C ASP A 37 -13.97 -2.48 8.44
N THR A 38 -14.53 -3.68 8.63
CA THR A 38 -15.71 -3.94 9.47
C THR A 38 -15.35 -4.93 10.58
N ASP A 39 -16.32 -5.21 11.47
CA ASP A 39 -16.19 -6.22 12.52
C ASP A 39 -16.39 -7.67 12.00
N ALA A 40 -16.12 -7.93 10.72
CA ALA A 40 -16.14 -9.28 10.16
C ALA A 40 -14.98 -10.11 10.76
N THR A 41 -15.28 -11.33 11.22
CA THR A 41 -14.27 -12.28 11.70
C THR A 41 -13.88 -13.31 10.64
N GLU A 42 -14.65 -13.41 9.56
CA GLU A 42 -14.39 -14.31 8.44
C GLU A 42 -14.73 -13.62 7.12
N VAL A 43 -13.83 -13.75 6.15
CA VAL A 43 -14.02 -13.26 4.77
C VAL A 43 -13.58 -14.33 3.76
N LEU A 44 -14.46 -14.70 2.85
CA LEU A 44 -14.20 -15.62 1.74
C LEU A 44 -14.11 -14.85 0.42
N VAL A 45 -13.03 -15.02 -0.31
CA VAL A 45 -12.88 -14.60 -1.70
C VAL A 45 -12.82 -15.84 -2.58
N ARG A 46 -13.74 -15.94 -3.55
CA ARG A 46 -13.76 -17.02 -4.55
C ARG A 46 -13.68 -16.43 -5.94
N ILE A 47 -12.73 -16.91 -6.74
CA ILE A 47 -12.54 -16.54 -8.13
C ILE A 47 -12.43 -17.81 -8.98
N GLU A 48 -13.38 -17.99 -9.90
CA GLU A 48 -13.50 -19.20 -10.71
C GLU A 48 -13.74 -18.88 -12.18
N PRO A 49 -13.18 -19.68 -13.11
CA PRO A 49 -13.43 -19.47 -14.53
C PRO A 49 -14.88 -19.80 -14.89
N VAL A 50 -15.50 -18.94 -15.69
CA VAL A 50 -16.81 -19.24 -16.29
C VAL A 50 -16.61 -20.19 -17.48
N PRO A 51 -17.28 -21.35 -17.51
CA PRO A 51 -17.12 -22.31 -18.61
C PRO A 51 -17.39 -21.68 -19.99
N ASN A 52 -16.49 -21.94 -20.94
CA ASN A 52 -16.59 -21.46 -22.33
C ASN A 52 -16.69 -19.92 -22.48
N SER A 53 -16.19 -19.16 -21.50
CA SER A 53 -16.17 -17.69 -21.53
C SER A 53 -14.80 -17.15 -21.09
N PRO A 54 -14.30 -16.04 -21.65
CA PRO A 54 -13.12 -15.34 -21.14
C PRO A 54 -13.52 -14.47 -19.94
N SER A 55 -14.16 -15.08 -18.94
CA SER A 55 -14.68 -14.38 -17.76
C SER A 55 -14.51 -15.23 -16.52
N VAL A 56 -14.48 -14.57 -15.38
CA VAL A 56 -14.43 -15.18 -14.06
C VAL A 56 -15.68 -14.80 -13.29
N GLU A 57 -16.16 -15.72 -12.48
CA GLU A 57 -17.07 -15.44 -11.38
C GLU A 57 -16.24 -15.02 -10.17
N LEU A 58 -16.51 -13.82 -9.64
CA LEU A 58 -15.94 -13.32 -8.40
C LEU A 58 -17.02 -13.29 -7.33
N ARG A 59 -16.72 -13.91 -6.18
CA ARG A 59 -17.51 -13.79 -4.96
C ARG A 59 -16.64 -13.27 -3.83
N VAL A 60 -17.15 -12.31 -3.06
CA VAL A 60 -16.57 -11.87 -1.79
C VAL A 60 -17.65 -11.89 -0.74
N ILE A 61 -17.46 -12.68 0.31
CA ILE A 61 -18.45 -12.94 1.34
C ILE A 61 -17.82 -12.63 2.68
N ASP A 62 -18.41 -11.72 3.44
CA ASP A 62 -18.04 -11.45 4.84
C ASP A 62 -19.15 -11.91 5.78
N ASN A 63 -18.84 -11.99 7.07
CA ASN A 63 -19.81 -12.30 8.12
C ASN A 63 -20.12 -11.10 9.03
N HIS A 64 -19.90 -9.85 8.58
CA HIS A 64 -20.17 -8.66 9.38
C HIS A 64 -21.65 -8.62 9.82
N PRO A 65 -21.96 -8.57 11.13
CA PRO A 65 -23.33 -8.78 11.62
C PRO A 65 -24.38 -7.86 11.00
N GLU A 66 -24.04 -6.61 10.69
CA GLU A 66 -25.00 -5.62 10.19
C GLU A 66 -25.09 -5.56 8.67
N GLY A 67 -24.11 -6.10 7.94
CA GLY A 67 -23.94 -5.92 6.50
C GLY A 67 -23.92 -4.43 6.08
N PHE A 68 -24.38 -4.12 4.86
CA PHE A 68 -24.55 -2.73 4.40
C PHE A 68 -25.58 -1.94 5.22
N GLU A 69 -25.16 -0.78 5.74
CA GLU A 69 -26.06 0.19 6.38
C GLU A 69 -27.14 0.70 5.41
N ASP A 70 -26.74 1.15 4.21
CA ASP A 70 -27.59 1.68 3.13
C ASP A 70 -27.15 1.09 1.78
N LEU A 71 -27.98 0.22 1.19
CA LEU A 71 -27.71 -0.41 -0.11
C LEU A 71 -27.59 0.60 -1.26
N ARG A 72 -28.11 1.84 -1.10
CA ARG A 72 -27.92 2.90 -2.11
C ARG A 72 -26.45 3.30 -2.26
N ASP A 73 -25.64 3.02 -1.24
CA ASP A 73 -24.22 3.33 -1.28
C ASP A 73 -23.54 2.54 -2.36
N THR A 74 -23.95 1.29 -2.62
CA THR A 74 -23.39 0.42 -3.66
C THR A 74 -23.32 1.06 -5.05
N TYR A 75 -24.19 2.02 -5.36
CA TYR A 75 -24.31 2.62 -6.69
C TYR A 75 -24.30 4.14 -6.73
N THR A 76 -23.97 4.80 -5.61
CA THR A 76 -23.86 6.26 -5.54
C THR A 76 -22.39 6.66 -5.49
N LEU A 77 -21.86 7.12 -6.63
CA LEU A 77 -20.47 7.56 -6.75
C LEU A 77 -20.21 8.85 -5.97
N TYR A 78 -19.02 8.95 -5.38
CA TYR A 78 -18.55 10.11 -4.60
C TYR A 78 -19.42 10.50 -3.40
N LYS A 79 -20.31 9.61 -2.93
CA LYS A 79 -21.05 9.84 -1.69
C LYS A 79 -20.06 9.94 -0.53
N TYR A 80 -20.30 10.89 0.36
CA TYR A 80 -19.54 11.05 1.60
C TYR A 80 -19.45 9.71 2.36
N THR A 81 -18.29 9.44 2.96
CA THR A 81 -18.08 8.30 3.84
C THR A 81 -17.34 8.75 5.10
N LYS A 82 -17.84 8.32 6.27
CA LYS A 82 -17.23 8.58 7.57
C LYS A 82 -15.81 8.00 7.66
N LYS A 83 -15.50 6.98 6.85
CA LYS A 83 -14.17 6.37 6.74
C LYS A 83 -13.08 7.40 6.46
N ARG A 84 -13.36 8.55 5.83
CA ARG A 84 -12.37 9.60 5.54
C ARG A 84 -11.69 10.19 6.78
N LYS A 85 -12.35 10.16 7.94
CA LYS A 85 -11.81 10.67 9.21
C LYS A 85 -11.01 9.63 9.99
N ASP A 86 -11.16 8.36 9.64
CA ASP A 86 -10.51 7.26 10.34
C ASP A 86 -9.22 6.86 9.60
N PRO A 87 -8.04 7.00 10.22
CA PRO A 87 -6.79 6.54 9.63
C PRO A 87 -6.59 5.02 9.67
N ASN A 88 -7.38 4.29 10.46
CA ASN A 88 -7.21 2.85 10.70
C ASN A 88 -8.12 1.98 9.82
N VAL A 89 -8.69 2.57 8.76
CA VAL A 89 -9.49 1.86 7.74
C VAL A 89 -8.89 2.09 6.36
N ARG A 90 -9.03 1.16 5.43
CA ARG A 90 -8.44 1.22 4.08
C ARG A 90 -9.26 2.11 3.13
N GLY A 91 -10.58 2.13 3.31
CA GLY A 91 -11.51 2.87 2.46
C GLY A 91 -11.40 4.40 2.60
N ARG A 92 -11.50 5.12 1.47
CA ARG A 92 -11.41 6.61 1.42
C ARG A 92 -12.53 7.28 0.63
N PHE A 93 -12.81 6.79 -0.58
CA PHE A 93 -13.58 7.54 -1.56
C PHE A 93 -14.97 6.97 -1.86
N ASN A 94 -15.38 5.88 -1.18
CA ASN A 94 -16.64 5.18 -1.47
C ASN A 94 -16.77 4.87 -2.97
N ILE A 95 -15.69 4.35 -3.55
CA ILE A 95 -15.53 4.21 -5.01
C ILE A 95 -15.11 2.79 -5.42
N GLY A 96 -14.31 2.10 -4.61
CA GLY A 96 -13.70 0.81 -4.96
C GLY A 96 -14.71 -0.24 -5.40
N GLU A 97 -15.79 -0.45 -4.66
CA GLU A 97 -16.83 -1.40 -5.06
C GLU A 97 -17.55 -1.01 -6.36
N LYS A 98 -17.60 0.29 -6.71
CA LYS A 98 -18.16 0.75 -7.99
C LYS A 98 -17.20 0.55 -9.15
N GLU A 99 -15.89 0.65 -8.89
CA GLU A 99 -14.85 0.27 -9.85
C GLU A 99 -14.93 -1.22 -10.18
N VAL A 100 -15.26 -2.05 -9.20
CA VAL A 100 -15.55 -3.47 -9.45
C VAL A 100 -16.84 -3.63 -10.25
N LEU A 101 -17.94 -2.99 -9.82
CA LEU A 101 -19.24 -3.11 -10.48
C LEU A 101 -19.22 -2.67 -11.95
N CYS A 102 -18.45 -1.64 -12.31
CA CYS A 102 -18.38 -1.19 -13.70
C CYS A 102 -17.62 -2.16 -14.62
N LEU A 103 -16.77 -3.03 -14.06
CA LEU A 103 -16.09 -4.10 -14.79
C LEU A 103 -16.95 -5.36 -14.96
N CYS A 104 -18.02 -5.50 -14.18
CA CYS A 104 -18.91 -6.64 -14.22
C CYS A 104 -19.88 -6.57 -15.40
N SER A 105 -20.07 -7.67 -16.12
CA SER A 105 -21.18 -7.79 -17.07
C SER A 105 -22.52 -7.94 -16.35
N GLU A 106 -22.51 -8.55 -15.18
CA GLU A 106 -23.63 -8.61 -14.25
C GLU A 106 -23.09 -8.79 -12.83
N ALA A 107 -23.80 -8.26 -11.85
CA ALA A 107 -23.38 -8.34 -10.46
C ALA A 107 -24.58 -8.32 -9.52
N LYS A 108 -24.36 -8.76 -8.30
CA LYS A 108 -25.33 -8.76 -7.22
C LYS A 108 -24.63 -8.54 -5.90
N ILE A 109 -25.20 -7.65 -5.10
CA ILE A 109 -24.78 -7.43 -3.72
C ILE A 109 -25.96 -7.78 -2.84
N THR A 110 -25.81 -8.80 -2.00
CA THR A 110 -26.83 -9.28 -1.06
C THR A 110 -26.36 -8.99 0.36
N SER A 111 -27.16 -8.27 1.13
CA SER A 111 -26.87 -7.89 2.52
C SER A 111 -28.07 -8.23 3.41
N THR A 112 -27.95 -8.01 4.71
CA THR A 112 -28.96 -8.28 5.76
C THR A 112 -30.30 -7.57 5.51
N LYS A 113 -30.30 -6.42 4.83
CA LYS A 113 -31.50 -5.58 4.60
C LYS A 113 -32.09 -5.72 3.19
N GLY A 114 -31.49 -6.53 2.31
CA GLY A 114 -31.94 -6.69 0.93
C GLY A 114 -30.78 -6.92 -0.04
N ALA A 115 -31.08 -6.88 -1.34
CA ALA A 115 -30.07 -7.01 -2.38
C ALA A 115 -30.26 -6.01 -3.52
N VAL A 116 -29.17 -5.72 -4.21
CA VAL A 116 -29.15 -4.95 -5.46
C VAL A 116 -28.58 -5.84 -6.55
N VAL A 117 -29.32 -5.98 -7.65
CA VAL A 117 -28.90 -6.71 -8.84
C VAL A 117 -28.60 -5.72 -9.95
N PHE A 118 -27.42 -5.84 -10.55
CA PHE A 118 -26.95 -5.11 -11.73
C PHE A 118 -27.03 -6.05 -12.92
N THR A 119 -27.86 -5.71 -13.90
CA THR A 119 -28.26 -6.64 -14.96
C THR A 119 -27.42 -6.48 -16.23
N LYS A 120 -27.33 -7.56 -17.02
CA LYS A 120 -26.52 -7.63 -18.24
C LYS A 120 -26.97 -6.69 -19.36
N ASP A 121 -28.26 -6.40 -19.42
CA ASP A 121 -28.88 -5.42 -20.32
C ASP A 121 -28.71 -3.97 -19.84
N GLY A 122 -28.06 -3.77 -18.69
CA GLY A 122 -27.83 -2.48 -18.08
C GLY A 122 -28.90 -2.11 -17.05
N GLY A 123 -28.50 -1.27 -16.10
CA GLY A 123 -29.37 -0.81 -15.02
C GLY A 123 -29.23 -1.63 -13.73
N ARG A 124 -30.18 -1.41 -12.81
CA ARG A 124 -30.18 -2.03 -11.49
C ARG A 124 -31.60 -2.21 -10.96
N ARG A 125 -31.79 -3.21 -10.11
CA ARG A 125 -33.04 -3.43 -9.36
C ARG A 125 -32.77 -3.88 -7.94
N ASN A 126 -33.61 -3.43 -7.01
CA ASN A 126 -33.58 -3.90 -5.63
C ASN A 126 -34.45 -5.15 -5.49
N THR A 127 -34.04 -6.09 -4.66
CA THR A 127 -34.81 -7.29 -4.32
C THR A 127 -34.95 -7.43 -2.81
N ARG A 128 -35.88 -8.30 -2.36
CA ARG A 128 -36.10 -8.61 -0.93
C ARG A 128 -35.19 -9.73 -0.41
N GLU A 129 -34.36 -10.28 -1.28
CA GLU A 129 -33.39 -11.32 -0.90
C GLU A 129 -32.36 -10.71 0.05
N HIS A 130 -32.01 -11.44 1.10
CA HIS A 130 -31.11 -10.97 2.14
C HIS A 130 -30.33 -12.12 2.73
N THR A 131 -29.16 -11.81 3.28
CA THR A 131 -28.35 -12.73 4.08
C THR A 131 -28.84 -12.74 5.53
N LYS A 132 -28.50 -13.79 6.29
CA LYS A 132 -28.75 -13.81 7.75
C LYS A 132 -27.78 -12.92 8.51
N ALA A 133 -26.55 -12.83 8.02
CA ALA A 133 -25.46 -12.00 8.50
C ALA A 133 -24.51 -11.73 7.33
N GLY A 134 -23.73 -10.67 7.39
CA GLY A 134 -22.71 -10.35 6.42
C GLY A 134 -23.23 -9.85 5.07
N THR A 135 -22.30 -9.66 4.14
CA THR A 135 -22.60 -9.30 2.75
C THR A 135 -21.96 -10.29 1.80
N GLU A 136 -22.69 -10.65 0.73
CA GLU A 136 -22.16 -11.32 -0.44
C GLU A 136 -22.14 -10.35 -1.62
N PHE A 137 -20.94 -10.08 -2.14
CA PHE A 137 -20.76 -9.63 -3.52
C PHE A 137 -20.63 -10.84 -4.44
N TRP A 138 -21.37 -10.85 -5.55
CA TRP A 138 -21.21 -11.77 -6.66
C TRP A 138 -21.14 -10.97 -7.97
N GLY A 139 -20.24 -11.31 -8.89
CA GLY A 139 -20.22 -10.69 -10.21
C GLY A 139 -19.40 -11.45 -11.25
N ILE A 140 -19.73 -11.22 -12.52
CA ILE A 140 -19.03 -11.82 -13.67
C ILE A 140 -18.13 -10.77 -14.31
N ILE A 141 -16.83 -11.01 -14.36
CA ILE A 141 -15.82 -10.07 -14.83
C ILE A 141 -15.08 -10.67 -16.01
N LYS A 142 -14.93 -9.91 -17.11
CA LYS A 142 -14.06 -10.32 -18.22
C LYS A 142 -12.61 -10.24 -17.75
N MET A 143 -11.94 -11.37 -17.69
CA MET A 143 -10.59 -11.55 -17.17
C MET A 143 -9.95 -12.72 -17.92
N THR A 144 -8.72 -12.55 -18.42
CA THR A 144 -7.96 -13.65 -19.05
C THR A 144 -7.46 -14.63 -17.99
N ARG A 145 -6.96 -15.79 -18.43
CA ARG A 145 -6.39 -16.79 -17.50
C ARG A 145 -5.13 -16.26 -16.81
N GLU A 146 -4.35 -15.46 -17.53
CA GLU A 146 -3.13 -14.82 -17.04
C GLU A 146 -3.46 -13.75 -15.99
N GLU A 147 -4.45 -12.89 -16.28
CA GLU A 147 -4.94 -11.89 -15.32
C GLU A 147 -5.52 -12.57 -14.06
N MET A 148 -6.25 -13.68 -14.22
CA MET A 148 -6.77 -14.46 -13.09
C MET A 148 -5.65 -15.04 -12.24
N ALA A 149 -4.60 -15.59 -12.86
CA ALA A 149 -3.45 -16.13 -12.15
C ALA A 149 -2.68 -15.03 -11.38
N GLU A 150 -2.52 -13.85 -11.97
CA GLU A 150 -1.94 -12.69 -11.31
C GLU A 150 -2.82 -12.21 -10.14
N THR A 151 -4.12 -12.12 -10.34
CA THR A 151 -5.11 -11.77 -9.30
C THR A 151 -5.00 -12.72 -8.11
N LEU A 152 -4.92 -14.03 -8.37
CA LEU A 152 -4.74 -15.05 -7.33
C LEU A 152 -3.39 -14.92 -6.61
N LYS A 153 -2.31 -14.58 -7.34
CA LYS A 153 -0.99 -14.34 -6.75
C LYS A 153 -1.04 -13.16 -5.78
N VAL A 154 -1.68 -12.06 -6.17
CA VAL A 154 -1.84 -10.86 -5.33
C VAL A 154 -2.76 -11.14 -4.13
N LEU A 155 -3.85 -11.88 -4.32
CA LEU A 155 -4.72 -12.29 -3.22
C LEU A 155 -4.01 -13.18 -2.20
N ARG A 156 -3.03 -13.99 -2.64
CA ARG A 156 -2.22 -14.83 -1.75
C ARG A 156 -1.08 -14.06 -1.06
N SER A 157 -0.81 -12.82 -1.47
CA SER A 157 0.22 -11.98 -0.84
C SER A 157 -0.32 -11.02 0.22
N VAL A 158 -1.65 -10.90 0.37
CA VAL A 158 -2.23 -10.02 1.39
C VAL A 158 -1.92 -10.54 2.79
N ILE A 159 -1.96 -9.63 3.78
CA ILE A 159 -1.75 -9.96 5.18
C ILE A 159 -3.08 -9.75 5.92
N PRO A 160 -3.79 -10.82 6.30
CA PRO A 160 -5.06 -10.69 7.02
C PRO A 160 -4.89 -9.92 8.34
N PRO A 161 -5.87 -9.08 8.72
CA PRO A 161 -5.91 -8.48 10.05
C PRO A 161 -5.93 -9.56 11.14
N GLU A 162 -5.39 -9.22 12.30
CA GLU A 162 -5.42 -10.12 13.46
C GLU A 162 -6.86 -10.51 13.80
N GLY A 163 -7.11 -11.81 13.97
CA GLY A 163 -8.43 -12.35 14.32
C GLY A 163 -9.42 -12.47 13.15
N VAL A 164 -9.03 -12.13 11.92
CA VAL A 164 -9.89 -12.27 10.73
C VAL A 164 -9.43 -13.44 9.87
N VAL A 165 -10.22 -14.51 9.85
CA VAL A 165 -10.00 -15.66 8.97
C VAL A 165 -10.29 -15.25 7.53
N THR A 166 -9.30 -15.30 6.66
CA THR A 166 -9.47 -14.98 5.24
C THR A 166 -9.30 -16.24 4.40
N LEU A 167 -10.29 -16.60 3.60
CA LEU A 167 -10.24 -17.78 2.72
C LEU A 167 -10.15 -17.35 1.26
N ILE A 168 -9.22 -17.94 0.50
CA ILE A 168 -9.08 -17.74 -0.95
C ILE A 168 -9.40 -19.06 -1.64
N ASN A 169 -10.48 -19.10 -2.43
CA ASN A 169 -10.99 -20.31 -3.08
C ASN A 169 -11.22 -21.48 -2.11
N GLY A 170 -11.60 -21.18 -0.86
CA GLY A 170 -11.87 -22.17 0.18
C GLY A 170 -10.64 -22.63 0.97
N GLU A 171 -9.44 -22.17 0.62
CA GLU A 171 -8.21 -22.39 1.39
C GLU A 171 -8.00 -21.23 2.35
N GLU A 172 -7.78 -21.50 3.64
CA GLU A 172 -7.43 -20.47 4.61
C GLU A 172 -6.07 -19.85 4.26
N LEU A 173 -6.03 -18.53 4.21
CA LEU A 173 -4.82 -17.77 3.99
C LEU A 173 -4.08 -17.61 5.32
N HIS A 174 -3.05 -18.41 5.51
CA HIS A 174 -2.09 -18.17 6.58
C HIS A 174 -1.14 -17.04 6.20
N LEU A 175 -0.65 -16.31 7.21
CA LEU A 175 0.36 -15.26 7.07
C LEU A 175 1.49 -15.77 6.17
N PRO A 176 1.65 -15.21 4.95
CA PRO A 176 2.62 -15.73 3.99
C PRO A 176 4.06 -15.39 4.39
N TYR A 177 4.25 -14.51 5.38
CA TYR A 177 5.53 -13.91 5.75
C TYR A 177 5.81 -14.07 7.24
N LYS A 178 7.10 -14.12 7.58
CA LYS A 178 7.55 -14.14 8.98
C LYS A 178 7.65 -12.71 9.49
N LEU A 179 6.89 -12.37 10.54
CA LEU A 179 7.03 -11.10 11.25
C LEU A 179 8.41 -11.03 11.92
N LEU A 180 9.19 -10.00 11.59
CA LEU A 180 10.51 -9.75 12.17
C LEU A 180 10.46 -8.74 13.31
N ALA A 181 9.68 -7.67 13.14
CA ALA A 181 9.53 -6.63 14.15
C ALA A 181 8.21 -5.86 13.99
N SER A 182 7.79 -5.24 15.08
CA SER A 182 6.68 -4.29 15.13
C SER A 182 7.09 -3.10 16.00
N PHE A 183 6.93 -1.88 15.50
CA PHE A 183 7.33 -0.67 16.22
C PHE A 183 6.42 0.52 15.92
N GLU A 184 6.39 1.48 16.84
CA GLU A 184 5.65 2.73 16.68
C GLU A 184 6.50 3.83 16.03
N VAL A 185 5.92 4.54 15.06
CA VAL A 185 6.57 5.68 14.40
C VAL A 185 5.54 6.74 14.01
N THR A 186 5.96 8.01 13.93
CA THR A 186 5.12 9.09 13.42
C THR A 186 5.26 9.28 11.91
N LEU A 187 4.28 8.80 11.15
CA LEU A 187 4.25 8.88 9.69
C LEU A 187 3.19 9.85 9.15
N PRO A 188 3.40 10.44 7.96
CA PRO A 188 2.38 11.21 7.27
C PRO A 188 1.16 10.35 6.90
N THR A 189 -0.02 10.94 6.88
CA THR A 189 -1.27 10.35 6.37
C THR A 189 -2.19 11.47 5.88
N GLU A 190 -3.36 11.14 5.35
CA GLU A 190 -4.35 12.11 4.88
C GLU A 190 -5.69 11.87 5.59
N LEU A 191 -6.20 12.90 6.26
CA LEU A 191 -7.48 12.86 6.98
C LEU A 191 -8.36 14.04 6.62
N GLU A 192 -9.67 13.83 6.71
CA GLU A 192 -10.66 14.88 6.50
C GLU A 192 -10.62 15.91 7.65
N ASP A 193 -10.52 17.19 7.30
CA ASP A 193 -10.62 18.32 8.22
C ASP A 193 -12.08 18.66 8.59
N GLU A 194 -12.28 19.72 9.37
CA GLU A 194 -13.62 20.18 9.76
C GLU A 194 -14.46 20.71 8.58
N GLU A 195 -13.81 21.09 7.48
CA GLU A 195 -14.43 21.61 6.25
C GLU A 195 -14.78 20.49 5.25
N GLY A 196 -14.39 19.24 5.53
CA GLY A 196 -14.63 18.08 4.69
C GLY A 196 -13.53 17.80 3.65
N ASN A 197 -12.40 18.52 3.71
CA ASN A 197 -11.27 18.37 2.80
C ASN A 197 -10.22 17.41 3.36
N LEU A 198 -9.66 16.55 2.50
CA LEU A 198 -8.52 15.73 2.88
C LEU A 198 -7.28 16.60 3.02
N ARG A 199 -6.68 16.65 4.21
CA ARG A 199 -5.43 17.36 4.49
C ARG A 199 -4.33 16.40 4.92
N PRO A 200 -3.08 16.62 4.47
CA PRO A 200 -1.92 15.94 5.02
C PRO A 200 -1.80 16.20 6.52
N THR A 201 -1.60 15.15 7.29
CA THR A 201 -1.36 15.19 8.73
C THR A 201 -0.28 14.18 9.12
N ARG A 202 0.14 14.18 10.39
CA ARG A 202 1.12 13.24 10.94
C ARG A 202 0.55 12.65 12.21
N ARG A 203 0.68 11.34 12.38
CA ARG A 203 0.25 10.65 13.60
C ARG A 203 1.17 9.48 13.90
N LYS A 204 1.13 9.01 15.15
CA LYS A 204 1.73 7.74 15.53
C LYS A 204 0.94 6.59 14.88
N THR A 205 1.67 5.61 14.38
CA THR A 205 1.15 4.36 13.82
C THR A 205 2.12 3.23 14.13
N VAL A 206 1.62 2.00 14.09
CA VAL A 206 2.46 0.81 14.09
C VAL A 206 2.94 0.52 12.67
N VAL A 207 4.19 0.06 12.56
CA VAL A 207 4.77 -0.51 11.35
C VAL A 207 5.22 -1.93 11.68
N ASN A 208 4.75 -2.89 10.89
CA ASN A 208 5.16 -4.29 10.97
C ASN A 208 6.14 -4.57 9.82
N VAL A 209 7.27 -5.19 10.13
CA VAL A 209 8.29 -5.54 9.13
C VAL A 209 8.35 -7.06 9.01
N TYR A 210 8.22 -7.57 7.78
CA TYR A 210 8.21 -8.99 7.50
C TYR A 210 9.35 -9.40 6.58
N ASP A 211 9.84 -10.62 6.80
CA ASP A 211 10.71 -11.34 5.88
C ASP A 211 9.87 -11.86 4.70
N PRO A 212 10.15 -11.41 3.45
CA PRO A 212 9.48 -11.91 2.24
C PRO A 212 9.68 -13.41 2.01
N GLY A 213 10.71 -14.01 2.62
CA GLY A 213 11.06 -15.43 2.49
C GLY A 213 11.90 -15.78 1.25
N ALA A 214 12.29 -17.04 1.14
CA ALA A 214 13.28 -17.52 0.16
C ALA A 214 12.84 -17.42 -1.31
N ASN A 215 11.53 -17.34 -1.58
CA ASN A 215 11.00 -17.11 -2.93
C ASN A 215 10.88 -15.60 -3.27
N ASN A 216 11.45 -14.74 -2.42
CA ASN A 216 11.53 -13.28 -2.44
C ASN A 216 10.49 -12.61 -3.35
N PRO A 217 9.20 -12.61 -2.99
CA PRO A 217 8.27 -11.67 -3.59
C PRO A 217 8.86 -10.27 -3.40
N GLU A 218 8.83 -9.48 -4.48
CA GLU A 218 9.39 -8.13 -4.47
C GLU A 218 8.93 -7.39 -3.20
N PRO A 219 9.86 -6.91 -2.36
CA PRO A 219 9.56 -6.15 -1.15
C PRO A 219 8.50 -5.09 -1.44
N THR A 220 7.59 -4.86 -0.50
CA THR A 220 6.34 -4.17 -0.79
C THR A 220 5.87 -3.43 0.45
N ILE A 221 5.38 -2.21 0.26
CA ILE A 221 4.60 -1.48 1.23
C ILE A 221 3.19 -2.05 1.24
N TYR A 222 2.71 -2.41 2.42
CA TYR A 222 1.33 -2.77 2.67
C TYR A 222 0.63 -1.63 3.43
N GLU A 223 -0.60 -1.34 3.04
CA GLU A 223 -1.54 -0.52 3.80
C GLU A 223 -2.47 -1.45 4.56
N MET A 224 -2.20 -1.65 5.86
CA MET A 224 -2.97 -2.55 6.72
C MET A 224 -3.18 -3.91 6.03
N GLY A 225 -2.09 -4.49 5.55
CA GLY A 225 -2.07 -5.80 4.91
C GLY A 225 -2.54 -5.87 3.46
N ILE A 226 -2.93 -4.76 2.84
CA ILE A 226 -3.16 -4.69 1.38
C ILE A 226 -1.88 -4.22 0.69
N PRO A 227 -1.32 -4.97 -0.28
CA PRO A 227 -0.14 -4.54 -1.02
C PRO A 227 -0.46 -3.29 -1.86
N VAL A 228 0.39 -2.27 -1.79
CA VAL A 228 0.16 -0.99 -2.49
C VAL A 228 1.33 -0.49 -3.31
N CYS A 229 2.58 -0.72 -2.91
CA CYS A 229 3.74 -0.19 -3.65
C CYS A 229 4.92 -1.13 -3.52
N THR A 230 5.44 -1.64 -4.63
CA THR A 230 6.65 -2.45 -4.64
C THR A 230 7.89 -1.59 -4.35
N LEU A 231 8.91 -2.22 -3.78
CA LEU A 231 10.16 -1.63 -3.33
C LEU A 231 11.33 -2.40 -3.94
N PRO A 232 11.62 -2.18 -5.23
CA PRO A 232 12.72 -2.86 -5.90
C PRO A 232 14.05 -2.55 -5.20
N GLY A 233 14.76 -3.59 -4.78
CA GLY A 233 16.07 -3.49 -4.10
C GLY A 233 16.00 -3.29 -2.58
N ASP A 234 14.80 -3.11 -2.00
CA ASP A 234 14.66 -3.14 -0.55
C ASP A 234 14.79 -4.57 -0.03
N LYS A 235 14.79 -4.77 1.30
CA LYS A 235 14.97 -6.11 1.90
C LYS A 235 13.68 -6.71 2.44
N TRP A 236 12.73 -5.89 2.87
CA TRP A 236 11.60 -6.35 3.68
C TRP A 236 10.26 -5.85 3.16
N HIS A 237 9.21 -6.63 3.44
CA HIS A 237 7.85 -6.13 3.39
C HIS A 237 7.60 -5.21 4.58
N ILE A 238 6.93 -4.08 4.34
CA ILE A 238 6.67 -3.05 5.34
C ILE A 238 5.17 -2.78 5.37
N ASP A 239 4.50 -3.23 6.41
CA ASP A 239 3.06 -3.06 6.59
C ASP A 239 2.75 -1.94 7.57
N VAL A 240 2.20 -0.85 7.03
CA VAL A 240 1.88 0.36 7.77
C VAL A 240 0.45 0.23 8.27
N GLN A 241 0.26 0.22 9.60
CA GLN A 241 -1.05 0.07 10.26
C GLN A 241 -1.88 1.37 10.27
N GLN A 242 -1.85 2.10 9.15
CA GLN A 242 -2.68 3.26 8.89
C GLN A 242 -2.80 3.49 7.37
N LYS A 243 -3.68 4.41 6.97
CA LYS A 243 -3.71 4.94 5.60
C LYS A 243 -2.37 5.53 5.18
N VAL A 244 -1.84 5.01 4.08
CA VAL A 244 -0.64 5.49 3.39
C VAL A 244 -1.03 6.62 2.42
N PRO A 245 -0.32 7.75 2.32
CA PRO A 245 -0.65 8.81 1.37
C PRO A 245 -0.35 8.37 -0.07
N LEU A 246 -1.35 7.74 -0.70
CA LEU A 246 -1.31 7.11 -2.01
C LEU A 246 -2.09 7.96 -3.03
N PRO A 247 -1.68 7.97 -4.31
CA PRO A 247 -2.48 8.52 -5.39
C PRO A 247 -3.74 7.67 -5.61
N ARG A 248 -4.61 8.11 -6.52
CA ARG A 248 -5.86 7.42 -6.87
C ARG A 248 -5.63 5.96 -7.28
N ASP A 249 -4.56 5.68 -8.02
CA ASP A 249 -4.25 4.34 -8.55
C ASP A 249 -3.59 3.42 -7.50
N ARG A 250 -3.24 3.95 -6.32
CA ARG A 250 -2.74 3.23 -5.16
C ARG A 250 -1.55 2.30 -5.45
N ASP A 251 -0.64 2.72 -6.33
CA ASP A 251 0.50 1.93 -6.82
C ASP A 251 1.87 2.49 -6.38
N SER A 252 1.89 3.65 -5.74
CA SER A 252 3.10 4.41 -5.48
C SER A 252 2.96 5.33 -4.28
N VAL A 253 4.09 5.68 -3.67
CA VAL A 253 4.19 6.70 -2.61
C VAL A 253 5.12 7.82 -3.06
N THR A 254 4.99 8.99 -2.43
CA THR A 254 5.95 10.08 -2.67
C THR A 254 7.34 9.70 -2.15
N GLN A 255 8.40 10.21 -2.78
CA GLN A 255 9.77 9.97 -2.32
C GLN A 255 9.98 10.44 -0.89
N ALA A 256 9.40 11.59 -0.51
CA ALA A 256 9.48 12.10 0.86
C ALA A 256 8.85 11.15 1.89
N TYR A 257 7.74 10.48 1.55
CA TYR A 257 7.15 9.46 2.41
C TYR A 257 8.04 8.22 2.49
N LEU A 258 8.55 7.76 1.34
CA LEU A 258 9.41 6.58 1.25
C LEU A 258 10.71 6.74 2.04
N THR A 259 11.44 7.84 1.86
CA THR A 259 12.67 8.13 2.62
C THR A 259 12.38 8.07 4.11
N LYS A 260 11.29 8.68 4.58
CA LYS A 260 10.93 8.68 5.99
C LYS A 260 10.59 7.30 6.53
N LEU A 261 9.87 6.50 5.76
CA LEU A 261 9.55 5.12 6.11
C LEU A 261 10.84 4.28 6.20
N ARG A 262 11.74 4.40 5.23
CA ARG A 262 13.03 3.70 5.21
C ARG A 262 13.93 4.10 6.38
N VAL A 263 14.02 5.39 6.72
CA VAL A 263 14.78 5.85 7.91
C VAL A 263 14.25 5.19 9.19
N ALA A 264 12.92 5.20 9.37
CA ALA A 264 12.31 4.53 10.52
C ALA A 264 12.63 3.03 10.53
N VAL A 265 12.47 2.34 9.40
CA VAL A 265 12.80 0.92 9.28
C VAL A 265 14.26 0.66 9.62
N VAL A 266 15.20 1.45 9.10
CA VAL A 266 16.63 1.29 9.42
C VAL A 266 16.91 1.52 10.90
N ASN A 267 16.36 2.57 11.53
CA ASN A 267 16.53 2.80 12.98
C ASN A 267 16.17 1.56 13.80
N TYR A 268 15.05 0.90 13.50
CA TYR A 268 14.58 -0.27 14.24
C TYR A 268 15.20 -1.60 13.80
N MET A 269 15.60 -1.71 12.53
CA MET A 269 15.99 -2.98 11.91
C MET A 269 17.49 -3.09 11.61
N HIS A 270 18.30 -2.08 11.95
CA HIS A 270 19.73 -2.04 11.61
C HIS A 270 20.50 -3.30 12.06
N SER A 271 20.14 -3.92 13.18
CA SER A 271 20.79 -5.15 13.67
C SER A 271 20.57 -6.37 12.77
N LEU A 272 19.62 -6.30 11.85
CA LEU A 272 19.29 -7.35 10.86
C LEU A 272 19.83 -7.01 9.45
N LEU A 273 20.53 -5.89 9.31
CA LEU A 273 21.29 -5.56 8.11
C LEU A 273 22.67 -6.22 8.16
N THR A 274 23.10 -6.73 7.02
CA THR A 274 24.42 -7.31 6.79
C THR A 274 25.36 -6.26 6.18
N GLU A 275 26.65 -6.61 6.05
CA GLU A 275 27.62 -5.77 5.35
C GLU A 275 27.24 -5.55 3.87
N GLU A 276 26.69 -6.58 3.21
CA GLU A 276 26.19 -6.48 1.83
C GLU A 276 25.01 -5.48 1.73
N ASP A 277 24.04 -5.59 2.65
CA ASP A 277 22.89 -4.68 2.69
C ASP A 277 23.31 -3.21 2.88
N SER A 278 24.44 -2.96 3.56
CA SER A 278 24.96 -1.61 3.80
C SER A 278 25.40 -0.90 2.50
N GLY A 279 25.66 -1.67 1.43
CA GLY A 279 25.96 -1.15 0.10
C GLY A 279 24.72 -0.70 -0.68
N GLU A 280 23.54 -1.18 -0.29
CA GLU A 280 22.29 -0.92 -1.01
C GLU A 280 21.88 0.55 -0.96
N ALA A 281 21.36 1.05 -2.09
CA ALA A 281 21.07 2.47 -2.26
C ALA A 281 20.08 2.99 -1.19
N TRP A 282 19.05 2.20 -0.87
CA TRP A 282 18.03 2.56 0.10
C TRP A 282 18.58 2.62 1.55
N VAL A 283 19.51 1.74 1.91
CA VAL A 283 20.18 1.75 3.23
C VAL A 283 21.10 2.96 3.34
N ARG A 284 21.87 3.27 2.29
CA ARG A 284 22.75 4.43 2.26
C ARG A 284 21.98 5.75 2.31
N GLU A 285 20.85 5.84 1.60
CA GLU A 285 19.97 7.00 1.66
C GLU A 285 19.38 7.19 3.06
N ALA A 286 18.90 6.11 3.68
CA ALA A 286 18.31 6.14 5.02
C ALA A 286 19.35 6.51 6.09
N THR A 287 20.54 5.89 6.06
CA THR A 287 21.63 6.16 7.03
C THR A 287 22.26 7.54 6.87
N GLY A 288 22.25 8.10 5.64
CA GLY A 288 22.66 9.49 5.39
C GLY A 288 21.62 10.53 5.79
N ASN A 289 20.43 10.12 6.21
CA ASN A 289 19.38 11.04 6.61
C ASN A 289 19.63 11.60 8.02
N LYS A 290 19.34 12.89 8.21
CA LYS A 290 19.48 13.58 9.50
C LYS A 290 18.59 13.01 10.62
N ASP A 291 17.52 12.31 10.27
CA ASP A 291 16.53 11.75 11.20
C ASP A 291 16.89 10.31 11.65
N ILE A 292 18.10 9.81 11.33
CA ILE A 292 18.61 8.52 11.83
C ILE A 292 18.98 8.64 13.33
N ASP A 293 18.52 7.71 14.17
CA ASP A 293 18.60 7.84 15.64
C ASP A 293 20.04 7.63 16.17
N GLU A 294 20.76 6.63 15.66
CA GLU A 294 22.17 6.40 15.95
C GLU A 294 23.03 6.69 14.73
N ASN A 295 23.35 7.97 14.51
CA ASN A 295 24.41 8.31 13.57
C ASN A 295 25.75 7.86 14.18
N ALA A 296 26.31 6.77 13.64
CA ALA A 296 27.60 6.24 14.10
C ALA A 296 28.74 7.26 14.06
N PHE A 297 28.61 8.37 13.31
CA PHE A 297 29.61 9.44 13.25
C PHE A 297 29.33 10.59 14.23
N ASN A 298 28.12 10.68 14.79
CA ASN A 298 27.75 11.71 15.76
C ASN A 298 28.00 11.23 17.20
N ASP A 299 28.62 12.09 18.00
CA ASP A 299 28.72 11.93 19.46
C ASP A 299 28.69 13.32 20.08
N ASP A 300 27.56 13.69 20.70
CA ASP A 300 27.37 15.01 21.30
C ASP A 300 28.37 15.31 22.44
N SER A 301 28.98 14.26 23.01
CA SER A 301 30.06 14.37 24.01
C SER A 301 31.47 14.38 23.40
N GLY A 302 31.57 14.10 22.09
CA GLY A 302 32.81 14.07 21.33
C GLY A 302 33.31 15.46 20.95
N GLU A 303 34.63 15.61 20.83
CA GLU A 303 35.24 16.84 20.32
C GLU A 303 34.73 17.10 18.88
N TYR A 304 34.21 18.31 18.64
CA TYR A 304 33.52 18.71 17.40
C TYR A 304 32.20 17.98 17.09
N GLY A 305 31.59 17.29 18.08
CA GLY A 305 30.39 16.48 17.88
C GLY A 305 30.68 15.14 17.17
N LEU A 306 31.95 14.73 17.08
CA LEU A 306 32.38 13.57 16.31
C LEU A 306 32.64 12.35 17.20
N SER A 307 32.03 11.23 16.82
CA SER A 307 32.26 9.94 17.49
C SER A 307 33.67 9.39 17.25
N LYS A 308 34.09 8.41 18.05
CA LYS A 308 35.34 7.67 17.80
C LYS A 308 35.38 7.03 16.42
N VAL A 309 34.23 6.56 15.92
CA VAL A 309 34.10 5.94 14.60
C VAL A 309 34.30 6.98 13.51
N ALA A 310 33.68 8.16 13.63
CA ALA A 310 33.88 9.27 12.68
C ALA A 310 35.36 9.67 12.59
N ARG A 311 36.00 9.84 13.75
CA ARG A 311 37.42 10.21 13.82
C ARG A 311 38.32 9.11 13.25
N GLY A 312 37.99 7.84 13.48
CA GLY A 312 38.70 6.71 12.88
C GLY A 312 38.56 6.67 11.36
N PHE A 313 37.35 6.92 10.85
CA PHE A 313 37.08 7.01 9.41
C PHE A 313 37.86 8.18 8.77
N ILE A 314 37.79 9.39 9.35
CA ILE A 314 38.55 10.56 8.88
C ILE A 314 40.06 10.27 8.93
N ALA A 315 40.57 9.68 10.00
CA ALA A 315 41.98 9.31 10.10
C ALA A 315 42.39 8.29 9.01
N GLY A 316 41.52 7.33 8.70
CA GLY A 316 41.72 6.39 7.59
C GLY A 316 41.77 7.09 6.23
N LEU A 317 40.81 7.99 5.95
CA LEU A 317 40.79 8.80 4.73
C LEU A 317 42.06 9.64 4.59
N LEU A 318 42.51 10.29 5.66
CA LEU A 318 43.74 11.09 5.65
C LEU A 318 44.98 10.22 5.47
N LYS A 319 45.04 9.06 6.11
CA LYS A 319 46.15 8.11 6.01
C LYS A 319 46.30 7.54 4.61
N HIS A 320 45.19 7.24 3.95
CA HIS A 320 45.15 6.64 2.61
C HIS A 320 44.86 7.66 1.51
N ALA A 321 44.94 8.96 1.83
CA ALA A 321 44.60 10.03 0.90
C ALA A 321 45.42 9.95 -0.39
N GLY A 322 46.71 9.59 -0.31
CA GLY A 322 47.58 9.45 -1.48
C GLY A 322 47.10 8.37 -2.45
N GLU A 323 46.83 7.17 -1.95
CA GLU A 323 46.36 6.04 -2.75
C GLU A 323 44.94 6.25 -3.28
N ILE A 324 44.04 6.79 -2.45
CA ILE A 324 42.68 7.17 -2.87
C ILE A 324 42.75 8.18 -4.01
N THR A 325 43.56 9.23 -3.84
CA THR A 325 43.75 10.29 -4.84
C THR A 325 44.31 9.74 -6.15
N ALA A 326 45.20 8.75 -6.10
CA ALA A 326 45.71 8.08 -7.31
C ALA A 326 44.60 7.41 -8.13
N VAL A 327 43.52 6.95 -7.48
CA VAL A 327 42.38 6.31 -8.13
C VAL A 327 41.29 7.32 -8.50
N THR A 328 40.93 8.24 -7.59
CA THR A 328 39.80 9.15 -7.78
C THR A 328 40.15 10.43 -8.55
N ASN A 329 41.42 10.83 -8.54
CA ASN A 329 41.92 12.10 -9.08
C ASN A 329 43.09 11.86 -10.05
N GLN A 330 42.92 10.92 -10.98
CA GLN A 330 43.99 10.41 -11.86
C GLN A 330 44.63 11.48 -12.75
N TRP A 331 43.87 12.50 -13.16
CA TRP A 331 44.30 13.46 -14.17
C TRP A 331 44.70 14.80 -13.57
N ILE A 332 45.63 15.49 -14.24
CA ILE A 332 46.09 16.85 -13.90
C ILE A 332 44.92 17.82 -13.69
N ASN A 333 43.83 17.68 -14.45
CA ASN A 333 42.63 18.53 -14.33
C ASN A 333 41.82 18.30 -13.03
N SER A 334 42.10 17.25 -12.26
CA SER A 334 41.49 17.03 -10.93
C SER A 334 42.11 17.96 -9.89
N TYR A 335 43.39 18.33 -10.05
CA TYR A 335 44.14 19.15 -9.11
C TYR A 335 44.11 20.64 -9.44
N LYS A 336 43.94 20.98 -10.73
CA LYS A 336 43.75 22.38 -11.18
C LYS A 336 42.51 23.05 -10.57
N ARG A 337 41.58 22.26 -10.03
CA ARG A 337 40.37 22.71 -9.34
C ARG A 337 40.66 23.22 -7.90
N LEU A 338 41.82 22.91 -7.33
CA LEU A 338 42.19 23.32 -5.97
C LEU A 338 42.80 24.73 -6.00
N VAL A 339 42.10 25.72 -5.45
CA VAL A 339 42.56 27.12 -5.33
C VAL A 339 42.80 27.47 -3.86
N GLY A 340 44.01 27.96 -3.56
CA GLY A 340 44.37 28.38 -2.19
C GLY A 340 43.60 29.62 -1.74
N GLY A 341 42.91 29.51 -0.60
CA GLY A 341 42.11 30.59 -0.01
C GLY A 341 40.61 30.29 0.12
N PHE A 342 40.14 29.15 -0.40
CA PHE A 342 38.77 28.65 -0.23
C PHE A 342 38.77 27.14 0.00
N GLU A 343 37.71 26.62 0.66
CA GLU A 343 37.41 25.18 0.72
C GLU A 343 37.10 24.72 -0.71
N ALA A 344 37.94 23.86 -1.29
CA ALA A 344 37.94 23.49 -2.72
C ALA A 344 36.55 23.11 -3.32
N PRO A 345 36.27 23.26 -4.65
CA PRO A 345 37.01 23.92 -5.74
C PRO A 345 36.26 25.05 -6.51
N VAL A 346 37.00 25.88 -7.25
CA VAL A 346 36.59 26.51 -8.54
C VAL A 346 37.84 26.53 -9.43
N TYR A 347 37.89 26.10 -10.70
CA TYR A 347 36.85 25.84 -11.72
C TYR A 347 36.99 24.44 -12.35
#